data_AF-A0A1A8Y0Y7-F1
#
_entry.id   AF-A0A1A8Y0Y7-F1
#
_cell.length_a   1.000
_cell.length_b   1.000
_cell.length_c   1.000
_cell.angle_alpha   90.00
_cell.angle_beta   90.00
_cell.angle_gamma   90.00
#
_symmetry.space_group_name_H-M   'P 1'
#
loop_
_entity.id
_entity.type
_entity.pdbx_description
1 polymer ?
#
loop_
_entity_poly.entity_id
_entity_poly.type
_entity_poly.pdbx_seq_one_letter_code
_entity_poly.pdbx_strand_id
1 'polypeptide(L)'
;MAKQHIDTPNEYLGKAEQFNIDEIGDGPKDIEIIDRVVSGSELDMDKFMHEPVTIMVHDSNDANDVDLVMVSVNGNRQFLQRGNPQTIKRYFVERLARAKKTSYTQTIDERLGEAMNNLTPRHALKYPFSVVEDKNPKGGAWLRGILAERT
;
A
#
# COMPACT_ATOMS: atom_id res chain seq x y z
N MET A 1 -9.53 31.08 11.84
CA MET A 1 -9.74 29.62 11.74
C MET A 1 -8.97 28.98 12.89
N ALA A 2 -9.68 28.54 13.94
CA ALA A 2 -9.04 27.99 15.13
C ALA A 2 -8.84 26.48 14.97
N LYS A 3 -7.60 26.02 15.17
CA LYS A 3 -7.19 24.62 15.09
C LYS A 3 -7.69 23.92 16.36
N GLN A 4 -8.64 22.98 16.24
CA GLN A 4 -9.07 22.17 17.38
C GLN A 4 -7.91 21.25 17.79
N HIS A 5 -7.37 21.49 18.99
CA HIS A 5 -6.41 20.61 19.64
C HIS A 5 -7.22 19.59 20.44
N ILE A 6 -7.21 18.33 20.01
CA ILE A 6 -7.86 17.23 20.73
C ILE A 6 -6.81 16.58 21.60
N ASP A 7 -6.97 16.69 22.91
CA ASP A 7 -6.12 16.05 23.93
C ASP A 7 -6.61 14.63 24.18
N THR A 8 -5.88 13.66 23.65
CA THR A 8 -6.17 12.21 23.72
C THR A 8 -6.38 11.64 25.13
N PRO A 9 -5.78 12.17 26.23
CA PRO A 9 -6.02 11.64 27.57
C PRO A 9 -7.38 11.99 28.18
N ASN A 10 -8.05 13.04 27.67
CA ASN A 10 -9.33 13.54 28.19
C ASN A 10 -10.54 13.10 27.36
N GLU A 11 -10.30 12.31 26.31
CA GLU A 11 -11.36 11.73 25.50
C GLU A 11 -12.03 10.59 26.29
N TYR A 12 -13.36 10.55 26.26
CA TYR A 12 -14.14 9.57 27.03
C TYR A 12 -13.91 8.15 26.46
N LEU A 13 -13.02 7.39 27.10
CA LEU A 13 -12.65 6.01 26.72
C LEU A 13 -13.70 4.96 27.16
N GLY A 14 -14.90 5.39 27.57
CA GLY A 14 -15.91 4.54 28.19
C GLY A 14 -15.67 4.33 29.69
N LYS A 15 -16.61 3.66 30.35
CA LYS A 15 -16.57 3.38 31.78
C LYS A 15 -15.63 2.20 32.02
N ALA A 16 -14.46 2.44 32.62
CA ALA A 16 -13.56 1.36 33.04
C ALA A 16 -14.19 0.63 34.24
N GLU A 17 -14.79 -0.54 34.00
CA GLU A 17 -15.26 -1.40 35.08
C GLU A 17 -14.10 -2.20 35.65
N GLN A 18 -14.03 -2.24 36.98
CA GLN A 18 -13.02 -2.97 37.73
C GLN A 18 -13.40 -4.46 37.70
N PHE A 19 -12.64 -5.28 36.97
CA PHE A 19 -12.90 -6.72 36.88
C PHE A 19 -11.91 -7.52 37.74
N ASN A 20 -12.42 -8.57 38.39
CA ASN A 20 -11.59 -9.56 39.08
C ASN A 20 -11.14 -10.62 38.07
N ILE A 21 -9.88 -11.06 38.17
CA ILE A 21 -9.27 -12.03 37.23
C ILE A 21 -9.99 -13.40 37.21
N ASP A 22 -10.75 -13.71 38.27
CA ASP A 22 -11.49 -14.97 38.42
C ASP A 22 -12.81 -15.03 37.62
N GLU A 23 -13.25 -13.93 36.98
CA GLU A 23 -14.51 -13.85 36.18
C GLU A 23 -14.28 -13.89 34.65
N ILE A 24 -13.08 -14.26 34.19
CA ILE A 24 -12.78 -14.37 32.75
C ILE A 24 -13.54 -15.58 32.16
N GLY A 25 -14.68 -15.31 31.52
CA GLY A 25 -15.43 -16.28 30.72
C GLY A 25 -16.92 -16.42 31.02
N ASP A 26 -17.42 -15.83 32.12
CA ASP A 26 -18.82 -15.95 32.56
C ASP A 26 -19.59 -14.61 32.58
N GLY A 27 -19.00 -13.57 31.96
CA GLY A 27 -19.68 -12.29 31.76
C GLY A 27 -20.78 -12.36 30.68
N PRO A 28 -21.81 -11.51 30.74
CA PRO A 28 -22.81 -11.41 29.68
C PRO A 28 -22.10 -11.15 28.35
N LYS A 29 -22.39 -11.99 27.34
CA LYS A 29 -21.91 -11.79 25.97
C LYS A 29 -22.70 -10.64 25.34
N ASP A 30 -22.48 -9.44 25.84
CA ASP A 30 -23.04 -8.23 25.27
C ASP A 30 -22.36 -8.02 23.91
N ILE A 31 -23.10 -8.35 22.86
CA ILE A 31 -22.72 -8.08 21.48
C ILE A 31 -22.85 -6.57 21.32
N GLU A 32 -21.74 -5.86 21.35
CA GLU A 32 -21.71 -4.44 21.02
C GLU A 32 -22.03 -4.28 19.53
N ILE A 33 -23.27 -3.93 19.23
CA ILE A 33 -23.68 -3.57 17.88
C ILE A 33 -23.14 -2.16 17.60
N ILE A 34 -21.92 -2.11 17.07
CA ILE A 34 -21.34 -0.90 16.50
C ILE A 34 -22.08 -0.57 15.19
N ASP A 35 -23.18 0.17 15.31
CA ASP A 35 -23.92 0.74 14.16
C ASP A 35 -23.19 1.97 13.61
N ARG A 36 -21.96 1.75 13.12
CA ARG A 36 -21.22 2.78 12.39
C ARG A 36 -21.68 2.73 10.94
N VAL A 37 -22.45 3.73 10.53
CA VAL A 37 -22.75 3.96 9.11
C VAL A 37 -21.44 4.28 8.40
N VAL A 38 -20.91 3.32 7.64
CA VAL A 38 -19.74 3.53 6.78
C VAL A 38 -20.10 4.62 5.78
N SER A 39 -19.22 5.62 5.65
CA SER A 39 -19.50 6.74 4.75
C SER A 39 -19.59 6.22 3.30
N GLY A 40 -20.52 6.74 2.49
CA GLY A 40 -20.70 6.28 1.10
C GLY A 40 -19.41 6.36 0.27
N SER A 41 -18.52 7.31 0.60
CA SER A 41 -17.22 7.47 -0.04
C SER A 41 -16.26 6.29 0.18
N GLU A 42 -16.25 5.69 1.38
CA GLU A 42 -15.38 4.54 1.66
C GLU A 42 -15.83 3.31 0.88
N LEU A 43 -17.15 3.09 0.81
CA LEU A 43 -17.73 1.99 0.03
C LEU A 43 -17.43 2.12 -1.47
N ASP A 44 -17.47 3.33 -2.01
CA ASP A 44 -17.17 3.58 -3.42
C ASP A 44 -15.68 3.37 -3.72
N MET A 45 -14.79 3.73 -2.80
CA MET A 45 -13.36 3.46 -2.91
C MET A 45 -13.07 1.95 -2.83
N ASP A 46 -13.71 1.24 -1.91
CA ASP A 46 -13.55 -0.22 -1.79
C ASP A 46 -14.01 -0.94 -3.05
N LYS A 47 -15.15 -0.53 -3.62
CA LYS A 47 -15.64 -1.03 -4.92
C LYS A 47 -14.61 -0.77 -6.01
N PHE A 48 -14.10 0.46 -6.11
CA PHE A 48 -13.08 0.84 -7.10
C PHE A 48 -11.80 0.00 -6.98
N MET A 49 -11.34 -0.27 -5.75
CA MET A 49 -10.15 -1.08 -5.47
C MET A 49 -10.36 -2.58 -5.75
N HIS A 50 -11.60 -3.05 -5.75
CA HIS A 50 -11.96 -4.44 -6.07
C HIS A 50 -12.17 -4.70 -7.56
N GLU A 51 -12.19 -3.66 -8.40
CA GLU A 51 -12.34 -3.81 -9.85
C GLU A 51 -11.19 -4.62 -10.48
N PRO A 52 -11.49 -5.48 -11.47
CA PRO A 52 -10.48 -6.22 -12.20
C PRO A 52 -9.72 -5.31 -13.18
N VAL A 53 -8.40 -5.44 -13.17
CA VAL A 53 -7.46 -4.76 -14.06
C VAL A 53 -6.52 -5.80 -14.64
N THR A 54 -6.35 -5.79 -15.96
CA THR A 54 -5.40 -6.68 -16.64
C THR A 54 -4.04 -6.00 -16.72
N ILE A 55 -3.05 -6.61 -16.08
CA ILE A 55 -1.67 -6.13 -16.07
C ILE A 55 -0.74 -7.18 -16.65
N MET A 56 0.41 -6.72 -17.12
CA MET A 56 1.53 -7.58 -17.51
C MET A 56 2.78 -7.09 -16.78
N VAL A 57 3.33 -7.91 -15.90
CA VAL A 57 4.61 -7.65 -15.24
C VAL A 57 5.72 -7.95 -16.24
N HIS A 58 6.63 -7.00 -16.43
CA HIS A 58 7.72 -7.16 -17.38
C HIS A 58 8.77 -8.15 -16.88
N ASP A 59 9.48 -8.77 -17.83
CA ASP A 59 10.64 -9.59 -17.53
C ASP A 59 11.75 -8.75 -16.90
N SER A 60 12.58 -9.41 -16.09
CA SER A 60 13.77 -8.78 -15.52
C SER A 60 15.02 -9.28 -16.22
N ASN A 61 16.02 -8.41 -16.34
CA ASN A 61 17.34 -8.78 -16.84
C ASN A 61 18.29 -9.22 -15.71
N ASP A 62 17.85 -9.19 -14.45
CA ASP A 62 18.63 -9.64 -13.30
C ASP A 62 18.39 -11.14 -13.06
N ALA A 63 19.46 -11.94 -13.08
CA ALA A 63 19.38 -13.38 -12.83
C ALA A 63 18.96 -13.74 -11.40
N ASN A 64 19.02 -12.79 -10.46
CA ASN A 64 18.57 -12.98 -9.07
C ASN A 64 17.09 -12.65 -8.87
N ASP A 65 16.43 -12.07 -9.88
CA ASP A 65 15.01 -11.76 -9.78
C ASP A 65 14.15 -13.02 -9.93
N VAL A 66 13.04 -13.04 -9.20
CA VAL A 66 12.09 -14.14 -9.22
C VAL A 66 11.10 -13.97 -10.37
N ASP A 67 10.85 -15.05 -11.11
CA ASP A 67 9.86 -15.10 -12.20
C ASP A 67 8.42 -14.97 -11.70
N LEU A 68 8.14 -15.54 -10.53
CA LEU A 68 6.84 -15.50 -9.87
C LEU A 68 6.83 -14.44 -8.76
N VAL A 69 6.16 -13.32 -9.02
CA VAL A 69 6.02 -12.21 -8.07
C VAL A 69 4.81 -12.45 -7.17
N MET A 70 5.03 -12.56 -5.86
CA MET A 70 3.95 -12.66 -4.88
C MET A 70 3.59 -11.26 -4.34
N VAL A 71 2.31 -10.90 -4.45
CA VAL A 71 1.74 -9.68 -3.86
C VAL A 71 0.71 -10.08 -2.81
N SER A 72 0.76 -9.44 -1.64
CA SER A 72 -0.17 -9.71 -0.54
C SER A 72 -0.80 -8.41 -0.04
N VAL A 73 -2.12 -8.43 0.15
CA VAL A 73 -2.90 -7.33 0.75
C VAL A 73 -3.93 -7.95 1.70
N ASN A 74 -3.88 -7.59 2.98
CA ASN A 74 -4.81 -8.02 4.03
C ASN A 74 -5.05 -9.55 4.06
N GLY A 75 -3.97 -10.34 3.92
CA GLY A 75 -4.04 -11.82 3.92
C GLY A 75 -4.38 -12.46 2.57
N ASN A 76 -4.88 -11.70 1.60
CA ASN A 76 -5.09 -12.18 0.23
C ASN A 76 -3.78 -12.13 -0.55
N ARG A 77 -3.39 -13.25 -1.13
CA ARG A 77 -2.15 -13.40 -1.91
C ARG A 77 -2.47 -13.63 -3.38
N GLN A 78 -1.75 -12.94 -4.25
CA GLN A 78 -1.78 -13.13 -5.69
C GLN A 78 -0.38 -13.40 -6.18
N PHE A 79 -0.22 -14.45 -6.97
CA PHE A 79 1.02 -14.77 -7.67
C PHE A 79 0.92 -14.29 -9.11
N LEU A 80 1.95 -13.58 -9.55
CA LEU A 80 2.02 -12.97 -10.86
C LEU A 80 3.23 -13.53 -11.60
N GLN A 81 2.98 -14.09 -12.79
CA GLN A 81 4.05 -14.55 -13.66
C GLN A 81 4.46 -13.43 -14.60
N ARG A 82 5.77 -13.17 -14.70
CA ARG A 82 6.30 -12.19 -15.65
C ARG A 82 6.04 -12.61 -17.10
N GLY A 83 5.91 -11.62 -17.98
CA GLY A 83 5.63 -11.82 -19.40
C GLY A 83 4.19 -12.19 -19.75
N ASN A 84 3.38 -12.61 -18.77
CA ASN A 84 2.01 -13.06 -18.99
C ASN A 84 0.98 -12.02 -18.54
N PRO A 85 0.02 -11.62 -19.39
CA PRO A 85 -1.12 -10.80 -18.98
C PRO A 85 -2.01 -11.55 -17.98
N GLN A 86 -2.28 -10.93 -16.83
CA GLN A 86 -3.15 -11.49 -15.79
C GLN A 86 -4.14 -10.45 -15.28
N THR A 87 -5.39 -10.86 -15.14
CA THR A 87 -6.47 -10.01 -14.60
C THR A 87 -6.54 -10.16 -13.09
N ILE A 88 -6.27 -9.07 -12.37
CA ILE A 88 -6.21 -9.04 -10.91
C ILE A 88 -7.00 -7.86 -10.36
N LYS A 89 -7.31 -7.88 -9.06
CA LYS A 89 -7.97 -6.74 -8.41
C LYS A 89 -7.03 -5.53 -8.29
N ARG A 90 -7.58 -4.33 -8.46
CA ARG A 90 -6.85 -3.07 -8.47
C ARG A 90 -6.00 -2.82 -7.21
N TYR A 91 -6.41 -3.26 -6.03
CA TYR A 91 -5.59 -3.12 -4.82
C TYR A 91 -4.25 -3.88 -4.90
N PHE A 92 -4.14 -4.95 -5.70
CA PHE A 92 -2.85 -5.59 -5.96
C PHE A 92 -1.97 -4.74 -6.87
N VAL A 93 -2.57 -4.05 -7.85
CA VAL A 93 -1.89 -3.11 -8.75
C VAL A 93 -1.35 -1.91 -7.96
N GLU A 94 -2.13 -1.39 -7.01
CA GLU A 94 -1.69 -0.34 -6.10
C GLU A 94 -0.42 -0.74 -5.33
N ARG A 95 -0.40 -1.96 -4.79
CA ARG A 95 0.75 -2.47 -4.05
C ARG A 95 2.00 -2.61 -4.94
N LEU A 96 1.83 -3.01 -6.19
CA LEU A 96 2.92 -3.06 -7.18
C LEU A 96 3.42 -1.65 -7.55
N ALA A 97 2.51 -0.69 -7.76
CA ALA A 97 2.86 0.69 -8.11
C ALA A 97 3.67 1.38 -7.01
N ARG A 98 3.40 1.04 -5.74
CA ARG A 98 4.16 1.52 -4.57
C ARG A 98 5.47 0.77 -4.32
N ALA A 99 5.67 -0.40 -4.94
CA ALA A 99 6.88 -1.19 -4.78
C ALA A 99 8.05 -0.57 -5.56
N LYS A 100 8.68 0.45 -4.96
CA LYS A 100 9.84 1.16 -5.50
C LYS A 100 11.13 0.72 -4.81
N LYS A 101 12.21 0.66 -5.59
CA LYS A 101 13.59 0.47 -5.12
C LYS A 101 14.32 1.80 -5.28
N THR A 102 15.00 2.22 -4.22
CA THR A 102 15.90 3.37 -4.24
C THR A 102 17.34 2.86 -4.31
N SER A 103 18.05 3.20 -5.37
CA SER A 103 19.50 3.01 -5.45
C SER A 103 20.22 4.34 -5.27
N TYR A 104 21.41 4.31 -4.70
CA TYR A 104 22.25 5.49 -4.56
C TYR A 104 23.46 5.32 -5.47
N THR A 105 23.81 6.37 -6.19
CA THR A 105 25.05 6.43 -6.99
C THR A 105 25.91 7.55 -6.44
N GLN A 106 27.19 7.25 -6.29
CA GLN A 106 28.22 8.21 -5.88
C GLN A 106 29.14 8.46 -7.08
N THR A 107 29.42 9.72 -7.38
CA THR A 107 30.48 10.08 -8.32
C THR A 107 31.71 10.42 -7.51
N ILE A 108 32.79 9.64 -7.66
CA ILE A 108 34.05 9.85 -6.94
C ILE A 108 35.00 10.61 -7.85
N ASP A 109 35.43 11.79 -7.43
CA ASP A 109 36.55 12.53 -8.03
C ASP A 109 37.66 12.64 -7.00
N GLU A 110 38.76 11.90 -7.22
CA GLU A 110 39.89 11.81 -6.30
C GLU A 110 40.60 13.16 -6.08
N ARG A 111 40.43 14.13 -6.99
CA ARG A 111 41.08 15.45 -6.90
C ARG A 111 40.45 16.38 -5.87
N LEU A 112 39.19 16.14 -5.50
CA LEU A 112 38.41 16.98 -4.58
C LEU A 112 38.32 16.41 -3.15
N GLY A 113 38.86 15.22 -2.90
CA GLY A 113 38.92 14.58 -1.58
C GLY A 113 37.54 14.28 -0.96
N GLU A 114 37.47 14.25 0.37
CA GLU A 114 36.25 13.91 1.17
C GLU A 114 35.09 14.90 0.98
N ALA A 115 35.32 16.09 0.44
CA ALA A 115 34.31 17.13 0.29
C ALA A 115 33.25 16.85 -0.80
N MET A 116 33.39 15.76 -1.57
CA MET A 116 32.58 15.49 -2.76
C MET A 116 31.71 14.23 -2.69
N ASN A 117 31.46 13.68 -1.50
CA ASN A 117 30.63 12.49 -1.33
C ASN A 117 29.12 12.81 -1.43
N ASN A 118 28.67 13.21 -2.63
CA ASN A 118 27.26 13.45 -2.92
C ASN A 118 26.61 12.16 -3.43
N LEU A 119 25.73 11.58 -2.62
CA LEU A 119 24.88 10.46 -2.99
C LEU A 119 23.68 10.96 -3.78
N THR A 120 23.53 10.50 -5.03
CA THR A 120 22.36 10.80 -5.86
C THR A 120 21.38 9.62 -5.77
N PRO A 121 20.17 9.81 -5.19
CA PRO A 121 19.16 8.77 -5.16
C PRO A 121 18.49 8.61 -6.54
N ARG A 122 18.23 7.38 -6.93
CA ARG A 122 17.43 7.01 -8.09
C ARG A 122 16.33 6.05 -7.67
N HIS A 123 15.08 6.41 -7.95
CA HIS A 123 13.93 5.57 -7.67
C HIS A 123 13.49 4.86 -8.95
N ALA A 124 13.29 3.55 -8.86
CA ALA A 124 12.75 2.73 -9.94
C ALA A 124 11.71 1.74 -9.38
N LEU A 125 10.79 1.25 -10.22
CA LEU A 125 9.89 0.18 -9.81
C LEU A 125 10.68 -1.11 -9.58
N LYS A 126 10.41 -1.80 -8.48
CA LYS A 126 10.96 -3.13 -8.19
C LYS A 126 10.42 -4.17 -9.17
N TYR A 127 9.14 -4.03 -9.51
CA TYR A 127 8.44 -4.90 -10.45
C TYR A 127 7.82 -4.02 -11.54
N PRO A 128 8.57 -3.67 -12.60
CA PRO A 128 8.02 -2.90 -13.71
C PRO A 128 6.84 -3.65 -14.33
N PHE A 129 5.74 -2.95 -14.61
CA PHE A 129 4.54 -3.55 -15.20
C PHE A 129 3.86 -2.56 -16.15
N SER A 130 3.01 -3.09 -17.01
CA SER A 130 2.12 -2.35 -17.91
C SER A 130 0.68 -2.71 -17.62
N VAL A 131 -0.22 -1.75 -17.77
CA VAL A 131 -1.67 -1.98 -17.73
C VAL A 131 -2.13 -2.26 -19.16
N VAL A 132 -2.63 -3.47 -19.39
CA VAL A 132 -3.13 -3.92 -20.70
C VAL A 132 -4.57 -3.47 -20.89
N GLU A 133 -5.40 -3.62 -19.85
CA GLU A 133 -6.81 -3.24 -19.87
C GLU A 133 -7.26 -2.74 -18.49
N ASP A 134 -7.88 -1.57 -18.48
CA ASP A 134 -8.61 -1.03 -17.33
C ASP A 134 -9.91 -0.41 -17.84
N LYS A 135 -11.05 -1.01 -17.47
CA LYS A 135 -12.37 -0.57 -17.93
C LYS A 135 -12.82 0.72 -17.24
N ASN A 136 -12.19 1.10 -16.14
CA ASN A 136 -12.57 2.29 -15.40
C ASN A 136 -11.81 3.53 -15.91
N PRO A 137 -12.51 4.57 -16.41
CA PRO A 137 -11.85 5.77 -16.95
C PRO A 137 -11.03 6.55 -15.92
N LYS A 138 -11.32 6.37 -14.62
CA LYS A 138 -10.57 7.02 -13.53
C LYS A 138 -9.25 6.32 -13.21
N GLY A 139 -9.11 5.05 -13.60
CA GLY A 139 -7.98 4.19 -13.24
C GLY A 139 -6.62 4.73 -13.70
N GLY A 140 -6.52 5.23 -14.93
CA GLY A 140 -5.27 5.75 -15.47
C GLY A 140 -4.79 7.06 -14.82
N ALA A 141 -5.71 7.93 -14.40
CA ALA A 141 -5.35 9.15 -13.66
C ALA A 141 -4.91 8.81 -12.23
N TRP A 142 -5.67 7.92 -11.57
CA TRP A 142 -5.36 7.41 -10.24
C TRP A 142 -3.99 6.73 -10.16
N LEU A 143 -3.68 5.82 -11.11
CA LEU A 143 -2.40 5.09 -11.12
C LEU A 143 -1.21 6.04 -11.32
N ARG A 144 -1.35 7.04 -12.20
CA ARG A 144 -0.33 8.09 -12.38
C ARG A 144 -0.10 8.89 -11.11
N GLY A 145 -1.15 9.16 -10.34
CA GLY A 145 -1.04 9.78 -9.02
C GLY A 145 -0.15 8.98 -8.08
N ILE A 146 -0.43 7.68 -7.92
CA ILE A 146 0.36 6.79 -7.07
C ILE A 146 1.81 6.67 -7.55
N LEU A 147 2.03 6.55 -8.86
CA LEU A 147 3.37 6.47 -9.42
C LEU A 147 4.18 7.75 -9.20
N ALA A 148 3.53 8.92 -9.15
CA ALA A 148 4.17 10.19 -8.87
C ALA A 148 4.51 10.40 -7.39
N GLU A 149 3.87 9.67 -6.46
CA GLU A 149 4.17 9.78 -5.03
C GLU A 149 5.62 9.40 -4.74
N ARG A 150 6.32 10.25 -3.98
CA ARG A 150 7.69 9.99 -3.55
C ARG A 150 7.63 8.99 -2.39
N THR A 151 8.05 7.75 -2.63
CA THR A 151 8.24 6.73 -1.57
C THR A 151 9.67 6.23 -1.65
#